data_AF-A0A926BX93-F1
#
_entry.id   AF-A0A926BX93-F1
#
_cell.length_a   1.000
_cell.length_b   1.000
_cell.length_c   1.000
_cell.angle_alpha   90.00
_cell.angle_beta   90.00
_cell.angle_gamma   90.00
#
_symmetry.space_group_name_H-M   'P 1'
#
loop_
_entity.id
_entity.type
_entity.pdbx_description
1 polymer ?
#
loop_
_entity_poly.entity_id
_entity_poly.type
_entity_poly.pdbx_seq_one_letter_code
_entity_poly.pdbx_strand_id
1 'polypeptide(L)'
;MQKIESIDSAQKTFRFTTGNATIDNLKAGDVVIFGDYTFRKVRSVSSFGNIKTVQTDSCAITDAIKNCNINWDYGVRFDPNVIKRHPKFGKRSAVTAADTFGVQLEKGDYEYAVGIKLLTDRMNVNVRALKKLAGSKVAELRADAVIYKSRALGKILIENGKLMEFEARNDFAAGDVTLELAAAGSGRDIGIEVEIPMLVLPIPQMPVFTFEVKTLIVINANVPGDGSSLIKARFKYDVDGGFKYVNGTSVRSIAQLRGDEVTKQNEPRTGASSGVAISWGLALPKLELKFLDTPIGWVQTAYLIGGDYTPAFPACQRAKAQFIGAAGYGIGAFGFTLASGSTTLWQKEYVFLKTAQCP
;
A
#
# COMPACT_ATOMS: atom_id res chain seq x y z
N MET A 1 -28.10 12.60 12.91
CA MET A 1 -27.44 11.36 12.46
C MET A 1 -27.88 10.26 13.41
N GLN A 2 -28.61 9.25 12.92
CA GLN A 2 -29.24 8.27 13.81
C GLN A 2 -28.20 7.28 14.35
N LYS A 3 -28.29 6.96 15.65
CA LYS A 3 -27.28 6.18 16.35
C LYS A 3 -27.50 4.70 16.06
N ILE A 4 -26.55 4.06 15.38
CA ILE A 4 -26.47 2.60 15.33
C ILE A 4 -26.25 2.12 16.77
N GLU A 5 -27.12 1.23 17.28
CA GLU A 5 -26.99 0.74 18.66
C GLU A 5 -25.80 -0.20 18.79
N SER A 6 -25.63 -1.10 17.84
CA SER A 6 -24.51 -2.04 17.80
C SER A 6 -24.23 -2.52 16.38
N ILE A 7 -22.96 -2.84 16.13
CA ILE A 7 -22.48 -3.43 14.88
C ILE A 7 -21.78 -4.73 15.24
N ASP A 8 -22.25 -5.83 14.66
CA ASP A 8 -21.51 -7.09 14.64
C ASP A 8 -20.90 -7.26 13.25
N SER A 9 -19.61 -6.92 13.11
CA SER A 9 -18.89 -7.01 11.84
C SER A 9 -18.63 -8.45 11.39
N ALA A 10 -18.59 -9.42 12.32
CA ALA A 10 -18.38 -10.82 11.98
C ALA A 10 -19.67 -11.43 11.39
N GLN A 11 -20.80 -11.14 12.04
CA GLN A 11 -22.13 -11.58 11.60
C GLN A 11 -22.79 -10.62 10.61
N LYS A 12 -22.11 -9.53 10.21
CA LYS A 12 -22.58 -8.53 9.25
C LYS A 12 -23.97 -7.97 9.60
N THR A 13 -24.19 -7.76 10.90
CA THR A 13 -25.48 -7.42 11.49
C THR A 13 -25.46 -6.04 12.13
N PHE A 14 -26.49 -5.25 11.87
CA PHE A 14 -26.67 -3.90 12.40
C PHE A 14 -27.97 -3.83 13.21
N ARG A 15 -27.93 -3.20 14.38
CA ARG A 15 -29.10 -3.02 15.24
C ARG A 15 -29.42 -1.53 15.43
N PHE A 16 -30.70 -1.23 15.34
CA PHE A 16 -31.23 0.14 15.40
C PHE A 16 -32.45 0.18 16.30
N THR A 17 -32.65 1.29 17.00
CA THR A 17 -33.95 1.62 17.58
C THR A 17 -34.94 1.99 16.46
N THR A 18 -36.15 1.45 16.51
CA THR A 18 -37.27 1.81 15.61
C THR A 18 -37.75 3.24 15.86
N GLY A 19 -38.52 3.81 14.93
CA GLY A 19 -39.05 5.19 15.04
C GLY A 19 -38.42 6.17 14.05
N ASN A 20 -37.76 5.66 13.01
CA ASN A 20 -37.29 6.45 11.88
C ASN A 20 -37.70 5.76 10.58
N ALA A 21 -38.45 6.48 9.75
CA ALA A 21 -38.99 5.96 8.51
C ALA A 21 -37.93 5.36 7.57
N THR A 22 -36.72 5.91 7.49
CA THR A 22 -35.63 5.36 6.67
C THR A 22 -35.23 3.97 7.12
N ILE A 23 -35.10 3.76 8.43
CA ILE A 23 -34.76 2.45 9.01
C ILE A 23 -35.97 1.52 8.97
N ASP A 24 -37.15 2.02 9.32
CA ASP A 24 -38.37 1.24 9.43
C ASP A 24 -38.87 0.73 8.07
N ASN A 25 -38.50 1.41 6.98
CA ASN A 25 -38.81 0.97 5.61
C ASN A 25 -37.77 0.05 4.97
N LEU A 26 -36.63 -0.23 5.62
CA LEU A 26 -35.65 -1.18 5.11
C LEU A 26 -36.27 -2.57 4.91
N LYS A 27 -36.02 -3.14 3.72
CA LYS A 27 -36.44 -4.48 3.31
C LYS A 27 -35.30 -5.25 2.63
N ALA A 28 -35.46 -6.56 2.53
CA ALA A 28 -34.54 -7.41 1.78
C ALA A 28 -34.39 -6.90 0.33
N GLY A 29 -33.15 -6.86 -0.15
CA GLY A 29 -32.79 -6.36 -1.48
C GLY A 29 -32.40 -4.89 -1.52
N ASP A 30 -32.74 -4.07 -0.53
CA ASP A 30 -32.32 -2.67 -0.47
C ASP A 30 -30.78 -2.57 -0.41
N VAL A 31 -30.21 -1.55 -1.05
CA VAL A 31 -28.78 -1.24 -0.99
C VAL A 31 -28.58 -0.01 -0.13
N VAL A 32 -27.75 -0.14 0.90
CA VAL A 32 -27.62 0.85 1.96
C VAL A 32 -26.17 1.14 2.29
N ILE A 33 -25.92 2.38 2.72
CA ILE A 33 -24.67 2.79 3.37
C ILE A 33 -24.98 3.00 4.84
N PHE A 34 -24.27 2.30 5.72
CA PHE A 34 -24.37 2.55 7.16
C PHE A 34 -23.17 3.39 7.59
N GLY A 35 -23.35 4.66 7.94
CA GLY A 35 -22.24 5.53 8.36
C GLY A 35 -21.09 5.59 7.34
N ASP A 36 -19.86 5.45 7.82
CA ASP A 36 -18.64 5.43 6.98
C ASP A 36 -18.34 4.03 6.38
N TYR A 37 -19.25 3.05 6.52
CA TYR A 37 -19.04 1.68 6.04
C TYR A 37 -19.35 1.56 4.54
N THR A 38 -18.78 0.52 3.90
CA THR A 38 -19.05 0.18 2.48
C THR A 38 -20.53 -0.10 2.21
N PHE A 39 -20.95 -0.03 0.94
CA PHE A 39 -22.28 -0.45 0.50
C PHE A 39 -22.58 -1.89 0.94
N ARG A 40 -23.81 -2.08 1.43
CA ARG A 40 -24.34 -3.37 1.86
C ARG A 40 -25.67 -3.63 1.17
N LYS A 41 -25.92 -4.88 0.80
CA LYS A 41 -27.25 -5.32 0.38
C LYS A 41 -27.97 -5.94 1.57
N VAL A 42 -29.18 -5.48 1.86
CA VAL A 42 -29.99 -6.01 2.94
C VAL A 42 -30.39 -7.43 2.58
N ARG A 43 -29.96 -8.40 3.40
CA ARG A 43 -30.31 -9.81 3.24
C ARG A 43 -31.65 -10.09 3.90
N SER A 44 -31.79 -9.63 5.13
CA SER A 44 -32.99 -9.83 5.93
C SER A 44 -33.14 -8.72 6.96
N VAL A 45 -34.38 -8.55 7.41
CA VAL A 45 -34.78 -7.55 8.39
C VAL A 45 -35.71 -8.22 9.37
N SER A 46 -35.43 -8.10 10.66
CA SER A 46 -36.30 -8.57 11.74
C SER A 46 -36.49 -7.48 12.78
N SER A 47 -37.67 -7.45 13.40
CA SER A 47 -38.00 -6.49 14.46
C SER A 47 -38.39 -7.26 15.71
N PHE A 48 -37.84 -6.85 16.86
CA PHE A 48 -38.23 -7.37 18.17
C PHE A 48 -38.37 -6.19 19.14
N GLY A 49 -39.61 -5.90 19.54
CA GLY A 49 -39.92 -4.71 20.33
C GLY A 49 -39.57 -3.43 19.58
N ASN A 50 -38.78 -2.57 20.21
CA ASN A 50 -38.27 -1.31 19.63
C ASN A 50 -36.93 -1.48 18.90
N ILE A 51 -36.46 -2.70 18.67
CA ILE A 51 -35.18 -2.97 18.00
C ILE A 51 -35.43 -3.57 16.63
N LYS A 52 -34.86 -2.95 15.60
CA LYS A 52 -34.77 -3.47 14.24
C LYS A 52 -33.36 -4.01 13.98
N THR A 53 -33.28 -5.27 13.57
CA THR A 53 -32.04 -5.98 13.23
C THR A 53 -31.97 -6.16 11.73
N VAL A 54 -30.88 -5.71 11.12
CA VAL A 54 -30.65 -5.76 9.67
C VAL A 54 -29.42 -6.63 9.42
N GLN A 55 -29.61 -7.76 8.75
CA GLN A 55 -28.50 -8.59 8.28
C GLN A 55 -28.17 -8.22 6.84
N THR A 56 -26.88 -8.24 6.50
CA THR A 56 -26.45 -7.77 5.19
C THR A 56 -25.42 -8.65 4.51
N ASP A 57 -25.38 -8.54 3.19
CA ASP A 57 -24.35 -9.05 2.32
C ASP A 57 -23.47 -7.94 1.75
N SER A 58 -22.30 -8.34 1.26
CA SER A 58 -21.48 -7.46 0.43
C SER A 58 -22.20 -7.22 -0.89
N CYS A 59 -22.09 -6.02 -1.44
CA CYS A 59 -22.65 -5.69 -2.74
C CYS A 59 -21.67 -4.87 -3.56
N ALA A 60 -21.88 -4.85 -4.86
CA ALA A 60 -21.06 -4.07 -5.76
C ALA A 60 -21.44 -2.59 -5.71
N ILE A 61 -20.52 -1.70 -6.06
CA ILE A 61 -20.79 -0.28 -6.28
C ILE A 61 -21.88 -0.11 -7.36
N THR A 62 -21.89 -0.98 -8.37
CA THR A 62 -22.89 -1.02 -9.45
C THR A 62 -24.28 -1.49 -9.01
N ASP A 63 -24.39 -2.12 -7.83
CA ASP A 63 -25.70 -2.39 -7.22
C ASP A 63 -26.35 -1.08 -6.75
N ALA A 64 -25.57 -0.15 -6.22
CA ALA A 64 -26.02 1.16 -5.74
C ALA A 64 -26.08 2.23 -6.84
N ILE A 65 -25.11 2.22 -7.77
CA ILE A 65 -24.93 3.26 -8.79
C ILE A 65 -25.23 2.65 -10.16
N LYS A 66 -26.31 3.13 -10.81
CA LYS A 66 -26.72 2.62 -12.13
C LYS A 66 -26.09 3.37 -13.29
N ASN A 67 -25.96 4.69 -13.18
CA ASN A 67 -25.33 5.52 -14.21
C ASN A 67 -24.40 6.53 -13.53
N CYS A 68 -23.16 6.61 -14.00
CA CYS A 68 -22.14 7.46 -13.44
C CYS A 68 -21.06 7.76 -14.47
N ASN A 69 -20.68 9.02 -14.61
CA ASN A 69 -19.51 9.44 -15.38
C ASN A 69 -18.70 10.40 -14.51
N ILE A 70 -17.66 9.86 -13.89
CA ILE A 70 -16.76 10.59 -13.01
C ILE A 70 -15.42 10.72 -13.71
N ASN A 71 -14.87 11.93 -13.75
CA ASN A 71 -13.50 12.19 -14.19
C ASN A 71 -12.82 13.09 -13.15
N TRP A 72 -11.58 12.80 -12.80
CA TRP A 72 -10.77 13.68 -11.98
C TRP A 72 -9.42 13.95 -12.64
N ASP A 73 -8.92 15.15 -12.36
CA ASP A 73 -7.57 15.57 -12.68
C ASP A 73 -7.10 16.50 -11.56
N TYR A 74 -6.20 15.99 -10.73
CA TYR A 74 -5.77 16.66 -9.52
C TYR A 74 -4.26 16.59 -9.32
N GLY A 75 -3.64 17.75 -9.12
CA GLY A 75 -2.25 17.83 -8.70
C GLY A 75 -2.11 17.46 -7.23
N VAL A 76 -1.53 16.30 -6.94
CA VAL A 76 -1.27 15.82 -5.58
C VAL A 76 -0.23 16.74 -4.93
N ARG A 77 -0.67 17.57 -3.98
CA ARG A 77 0.19 18.41 -3.16
C ARG A 77 0.28 17.86 -1.75
N PHE A 78 1.48 17.92 -1.17
CA PHE A 78 1.74 17.53 0.21
C PHE A 78 1.44 18.67 1.19
N ASP A 79 0.24 19.23 1.10
CA ASP A 79 -0.22 20.31 1.99
C ASP A 79 -0.79 19.70 3.29
N PRO A 80 -0.22 20.03 4.47
CA PRO A 80 -0.71 19.51 5.75
C PRO A 80 -2.14 19.93 6.10
N ASN A 81 -2.69 20.96 5.44
CA ASN A 81 -4.07 21.39 5.65
C ASN A 81 -5.09 20.54 4.87
N VAL A 82 -4.64 19.83 3.82
CA VAL A 82 -5.50 19.03 2.93
C VAL A 82 -5.28 17.54 3.18
N ILE A 83 -4.02 17.12 3.33
CA ILE A 83 -3.67 15.73 3.59
C ILE A 83 -4.06 15.34 5.01
N LYS A 84 -4.78 14.24 5.13
CA LYS A 84 -5.11 13.67 6.44
C LYS A 84 -4.16 12.52 6.76
N ARG A 85 -3.78 12.43 8.02
CA ARG A 85 -3.14 11.22 8.55
C ARG A 85 -4.13 10.07 8.48
N HIS A 86 -3.64 8.89 8.14
CA HIS A 86 -4.51 7.73 8.12
C HIS A 86 -4.98 7.39 9.55
N PRO A 87 -6.29 7.12 9.79
CA PRO A 87 -6.80 6.86 11.15
C PRO A 87 -6.15 5.66 11.85
N LYS A 88 -5.72 4.66 11.06
CA LYS A 88 -5.00 3.47 11.54
C LYS A 88 -3.47 3.65 11.61
N PHE A 89 -2.96 4.87 11.47
CA PHE A 89 -1.53 5.18 11.65
C PHE A 89 -1.15 5.09 13.13
N GLY A 90 -1.16 3.87 13.68
CA GLY A 90 -0.71 3.42 15.01
C GLY A 90 -1.34 4.08 16.24
N LYS A 91 -1.58 3.26 17.29
CA LYS A 91 -1.91 3.75 18.65
C LYS A 91 -0.76 4.52 19.32
N ARG A 92 0.46 4.46 18.77
CA ARG A 92 1.67 5.18 19.20
C ARG A 92 2.16 6.16 18.12
N SER A 93 1.26 6.87 17.45
CA SER A 93 1.68 7.94 16.55
C SER A 93 2.18 9.15 17.35
N ALA A 94 3.38 9.62 17.03
CA ALA A 94 3.91 10.87 17.56
C ALA A 94 3.64 11.97 16.53
N VAL A 95 2.96 13.03 16.96
CA VAL A 95 2.77 14.25 16.16
C VAL A 95 3.66 15.31 16.76
N THR A 96 4.61 15.81 15.98
CA THR A 96 5.47 16.91 16.42
C THR A 96 4.96 18.24 15.90
N ALA A 97 4.37 18.24 14.70
CA ALA A 97 3.71 19.41 14.08
C ALA A 97 2.64 18.96 13.09
N ALA A 98 1.84 19.90 12.55
CA ALA A 98 0.81 19.60 11.54
C ALA A 98 1.39 18.96 10.27
N ASP A 99 2.62 19.33 9.91
CA ASP A 99 3.36 18.84 8.75
C ASP A 99 4.30 17.68 9.06
N THR A 100 4.51 17.34 10.34
CA THR A 100 5.56 16.41 10.79
C THR A 100 5.01 15.41 11.80
N PHE A 101 4.96 14.14 11.41
CA PHE A 101 4.41 13.07 12.23
C PHE A 101 5.07 11.73 11.92
N GLY A 102 4.97 10.79 12.86
CA GLY A 102 5.48 9.45 12.66
C GLY A 102 4.71 8.41 13.45
N VAL A 103 4.94 7.15 13.12
CA VAL A 103 4.40 6.00 13.81
C VAL A 103 5.52 5.05 14.17
N GLN A 104 5.41 4.43 15.34
CA GLN A 104 6.21 3.27 15.72
C GLN A 104 5.28 2.11 16.03
N LEU A 105 5.65 0.92 15.56
CA LEU A 105 4.95 -0.32 15.85
C LEU A 105 5.96 -1.44 16.09
N GLU A 106 5.60 -2.34 17.00
CA GLU A 106 6.35 -3.55 17.29
C GLU A 106 5.54 -4.74 16.78
N LYS A 107 6.19 -5.67 16.06
CA LYS A 107 5.58 -6.91 15.60
C LYS A 107 6.63 -8.02 15.59
N GLY A 108 6.48 -9.00 16.48
CA GLY A 108 7.52 -10.02 16.70
C GLY A 108 8.83 -9.38 17.18
N ASP A 109 9.95 -9.80 16.61
CA ASP A 109 11.29 -9.30 16.95
C ASP A 109 11.65 -7.96 16.30
N TYR A 110 10.68 -7.32 15.64
CA TYR A 110 10.91 -6.11 14.83
C TYR A 110 10.23 -4.88 15.41
N GLU A 111 10.99 -3.78 15.43
CA GLU A 111 10.52 -2.41 15.61
C GLU A 111 10.48 -1.71 14.25
N TYR A 112 9.31 -1.27 13.83
CA TYR A 112 9.13 -0.46 12.63
C TYR A 112 8.83 0.98 12.99
N ALA A 113 9.46 1.91 12.31
CA ALA A 113 9.20 3.33 12.44
C ALA A 113 9.05 3.96 11.06
N VAL A 114 8.06 4.84 10.92
CA VAL A 114 7.89 5.67 9.73
C VAL A 114 7.73 7.12 10.19
N GLY A 115 8.61 8.00 9.74
CA GLY A 115 8.53 9.44 9.92
C GLY A 115 8.20 10.13 8.61
N ILE A 116 7.32 11.12 8.66
CA ILE A 116 6.84 11.87 7.48
C ILE A 116 6.95 13.36 7.77
N LYS A 117 7.48 14.09 6.78
CA LYS A 117 7.43 15.54 6.75
C LYS A 117 6.84 16.01 5.42
N LEU A 118 5.73 16.72 5.49
CA LEU A 118 5.01 17.28 4.35
C LEU A 118 5.59 18.65 3.99
N LEU A 119 5.95 18.85 2.74
CA LEU A 119 6.55 20.08 2.23
C LEU A 119 5.88 20.45 0.90
N THR A 120 4.56 20.67 0.85
CA THR A 120 3.74 21.12 -0.30
C THR A 120 4.06 20.52 -1.69
N ASP A 121 5.24 20.77 -2.27
CA ASP A 121 5.76 20.20 -3.51
C ASP A 121 6.45 18.83 -3.35
N ARG A 122 6.81 18.42 -2.12
CA ARG A 122 7.39 17.12 -1.82
C ARG A 122 7.01 16.61 -0.43
N MET A 123 7.27 15.33 -0.20
CA MET A 123 7.17 14.68 1.09
C MET A 123 8.49 13.97 1.38
N ASN A 124 9.05 14.23 2.57
CA ASN A 124 10.18 13.48 3.06
C ASN A 124 9.66 12.32 3.93
N VAL A 125 10.16 11.11 3.68
CA VAL A 125 9.79 9.93 4.44
C VAL A 125 11.06 9.25 4.94
N ASN A 126 11.11 8.96 6.24
CA ASN A 126 12.11 8.09 6.82
C ASN A 126 11.42 6.79 7.23
N VAL A 127 11.96 5.65 6.80
CA VAL A 127 11.47 4.32 7.18
C VAL A 127 12.60 3.59 7.89
N ARG A 128 12.27 2.90 8.98
CA ARG A 128 13.19 2.06 9.72
C ARG A 128 12.50 0.76 10.08
N ALA A 129 13.16 -0.36 9.85
CA ALA A 129 12.75 -1.67 10.33
C ALA A 129 13.96 -2.31 11.01
N LEU A 130 13.89 -2.43 12.33
CA LEU A 130 14.98 -2.86 13.19
C LEU A 130 14.63 -4.20 13.84
N LYS A 131 15.45 -5.22 13.62
CA LYS A 131 15.36 -6.49 14.34
C LYS A 131 16.19 -6.45 15.62
N LYS A 132 15.60 -6.87 16.74
CA LYS A 132 16.30 -7.08 18.01
C LYS A 132 16.23 -8.54 18.43
N LEU A 133 17.38 -9.13 18.78
CA LEU A 133 17.47 -10.46 19.38
C LEU A 133 18.21 -10.35 20.71
N ALA A 134 17.61 -10.85 21.79
CA ALA A 134 18.15 -10.76 23.15
C ALA A 134 18.61 -9.33 23.54
N GLY A 135 17.86 -8.30 23.10
CA GLY A 135 18.16 -6.88 23.36
C GLY A 135 19.19 -6.24 22.41
N SER A 136 19.91 -7.03 21.62
CA SER A 136 20.91 -6.56 20.65
C SER A 136 20.30 -6.27 19.29
N LYS A 137 20.76 -5.21 18.62
CA LYS A 137 20.38 -4.87 17.24
C LYS A 137 21.13 -5.79 16.28
N VAL A 138 20.40 -6.62 15.54
CA VAL A 138 21.00 -7.64 14.64
C VAL A 138 20.72 -7.38 13.17
N ALA A 139 19.68 -6.60 12.84
CA ALA A 139 19.45 -6.15 11.48
C ALA A 139 18.68 -4.84 11.45
N GLU A 140 18.96 -4.01 10.46
CA GLU A 140 18.28 -2.75 10.21
C GLU A 140 18.16 -2.52 8.71
N LEU A 141 16.93 -2.24 8.26
CA LEU A 141 16.69 -1.49 7.04
C LEU A 141 16.36 -0.07 7.42
N ARG A 142 17.05 0.86 6.76
CA ARG A 142 16.76 2.27 6.80
C ARG A 142 16.48 2.76 5.39
N ALA A 143 15.47 3.60 5.24
CA ALA A 143 15.22 4.33 4.02
C ALA A 143 15.00 5.81 4.30
N ASP A 144 15.66 6.64 3.50
CA ASP A 144 15.46 8.08 3.45
C ASP A 144 14.95 8.44 2.05
N ALA A 145 13.73 8.94 1.97
CA ALA A 145 13.02 9.16 0.71
C ALA A 145 12.53 10.60 0.57
N VAL A 146 12.62 11.15 -0.63
CA VAL A 146 11.94 12.37 -1.06
C VAL A 146 10.99 11.98 -2.19
N ILE A 147 9.69 12.15 -1.97
CA ILE A 147 8.64 11.88 -2.95
C ILE A 147 8.09 13.21 -3.44
N TYR A 148 8.16 13.47 -4.75
CA TYR A 148 7.70 14.72 -5.33
C TYR A 148 6.20 14.67 -5.64
N LYS A 149 5.59 15.85 -5.71
CA LYS A 149 4.20 16.01 -6.16
C LYS A 149 4.00 15.33 -7.52
N SER A 150 2.81 14.80 -7.72
CA SER A 150 2.41 14.12 -8.96
C SER A 150 1.04 14.62 -9.40
N ARG A 151 0.52 14.10 -10.51
CA ARG A 151 -0.81 14.42 -11.02
C ARG A 151 -1.65 13.15 -11.08
N ALA A 152 -2.67 13.07 -10.24
CA ALA A 152 -3.60 11.96 -10.22
C ALA A 152 -4.75 12.24 -11.20
N LEU A 153 -4.94 11.37 -12.17
CA LEU A 153 -6.04 11.42 -13.12
C LEU A 153 -6.85 10.13 -13.05
N GLY A 154 -8.09 10.19 -13.47
CA GLY A 154 -8.85 8.98 -13.69
C GLY A 154 -10.28 9.20 -14.10
N LYS A 155 -10.92 8.07 -14.41
CA LYS A 155 -12.24 8.00 -15.00
C LYS A 155 -12.99 6.77 -14.49
N ILE A 156 -14.27 6.95 -14.19
CA ILE A 156 -15.20 5.86 -13.89
C ILE A 156 -16.46 6.09 -14.71
N LEU A 157 -16.75 5.16 -15.61
CA LEU A 157 -17.98 5.14 -16.39
C LEU A 157 -18.79 3.89 -16.00
N ILE A 158 -19.99 4.11 -15.44
CA ILE A 158 -20.98 3.08 -15.18
C ILE A 158 -22.22 3.40 -16.00
N GLU A 159 -22.73 2.42 -16.74
CA GLU A 159 -23.97 2.52 -17.50
C GLU A 159 -24.85 1.31 -17.20
N ASN A 160 -26.14 1.55 -16.92
CA ASN A 160 -27.12 0.50 -16.62
C ASN A 160 -26.66 -0.52 -15.56
N GLY A 161 -25.91 -0.06 -14.55
CA GLY A 161 -25.35 -0.90 -13.48
C GLY A 161 -24.19 -1.78 -13.92
N LYS A 162 -23.44 -1.40 -14.97
CA LYS A 162 -22.23 -2.08 -15.42
C LYS A 162 -21.08 -1.09 -15.55
N LEU A 163 -19.90 -1.45 -15.05
CA LEU A 163 -18.68 -0.66 -15.30
C LEU A 163 -18.28 -0.81 -16.77
N MET A 164 -18.27 0.30 -17.49
CA MET A 164 -17.88 0.36 -18.89
C MET A 164 -16.40 0.71 -19.02
N GLU A 165 -15.93 1.65 -18.21
CA GLU A 165 -14.55 2.13 -18.21
C GLU A 165 -14.09 2.44 -16.79
N PHE A 166 -12.86 2.03 -16.47
CA PHE A 166 -12.16 2.48 -15.28
C PHE A 166 -10.72 2.83 -15.67
N GLU A 167 -10.28 4.01 -15.30
CA GLU A 167 -8.90 4.45 -15.49
C GLU A 167 -8.40 5.10 -14.21
N ALA A 168 -7.22 4.71 -13.77
CA ALA A 168 -6.51 5.37 -12.69
C ALA A 168 -5.07 5.57 -13.11
N ARG A 169 -4.63 6.83 -13.11
CA ARG A 169 -3.34 7.27 -13.59
C ARG A 169 -2.70 8.22 -12.58
N ASN A 170 -1.39 8.13 -12.45
CA ASN A 170 -0.58 9.02 -11.64
C ASN A 170 0.65 9.44 -12.44
N ASP A 171 0.58 10.63 -13.03
CA ASP A 171 1.62 11.18 -13.90
C ASP A 171 2.65 11.97 -13.11
N PHE A 172 3.86 12.02 -13.66
CA PHE A 172 4.96 12.78 -13.08
C PHE A 172 5.31 12.34 -11.64
N ALA A 173 5.09 11.06 -11.33
CA ALA A 173 5.47 10.51 -10.05
C ALA A 173 6.99 10.33 -10.00
N ALA A 174 7.66 11.20 -9.28
CA ALA A 174 9.10 11.18 -9.13
C ALA A 174 9.50 10.97 -7.66
N GLY A 175 10.68 10.38 -7.46
CA GLY A 175 11.22 10.21 -6.13
C GLY A 175 12.72 9.97 -6.12
N ASP A 176 13.30 10.19 -4.95
CA ASP A 176 14.71 9.97 -4.63
C ASP A 176 14.79 9.22 -3.30
N VAL A 177 15.14 7.93 -3.37
CA VAL A 177 15.06 7.00 -2.25
C VAL A 177 16.41 6.38 -2.02
N THR A 178 16.98 6.59 -0.84
CA THR A 178 18.18 5.87 -0.39
C THR A 178 17.76 4.75 0.53
N LEU A 179 18.10 3.51 0.18
CA LEU A 179 17.93 2.33 1.03
C LEU A 179 19.29 1.88 1.57
N GLU A 180 19.31 1.52 2.83
CA GLU A 180 20.46 0.98 3.54
C GLU A 180 20.04 -0.26 4.31
N LEU A 181 20.73 -1.37 4.06
CA LEU A 181 20.58 -2.63 4.74
C LEU A 181 21.86 -2.94 5.50
N ALA A 182 21.74 -3.20 6.79
CA ALA A 182 22.80 -3.75 7.62
C ALA A 182 22.24 -4.94 8.42
N ALA A 183 22.88 -6.10 8.33
CA ALA A 183 22.51 -7.29 9.09
C ALA A 183 23.75 -8.04 9.56
N ALA A 184 23.69 -8.58 10.79
CA ALA A 184 24.72 -9.42 11.39
C ALA A 184 24.04 -10.44 12.30
N GLY A 185 24.16 -11.73 11.99
CA GLY A 185 23.54 -12.78 12.81
C GLY A 185 22.02 -12.68 12.95
N SER A 186 21.31 -12.18 11.92
CA SER A 186 19.88 -11.90 12.03
C SER A 186 18.98 -13.15 12.08
N GLY A 187 19.53 -14.33 11.82
CA GLY A 187 18.78 -15.58 11.79
C GLY A 187 17.93 -15.74 10.53
N ARG A 188 16.81 -16.45 10.66
CA ARG A 188 15.93 -16.80 9.55
C ARG A 188 14.59 -16.06 9.66
N ASP A 189 14.31 -15.20 8.68
CA ASP A 189 13.09 -14.40 8.54
C ASP A 189 12.57 -14.56 7.11
N ILE A 190 11.53 -15.38 6.90
CA ILE A 190 11.02 -15.67 5.54
C ILE A 190 9.60 -15.14 5.41
N GLY A 191 9.34 -14.37 4.36
CA GLY A 191 8.01 -13.88 4.02
C GLY A 191 7.42 -12.91 5.03
N ILE A 192 8.26 -12.14 5.74
CA ILE A 192 7.74 -11.11 6.64
C ILE A 192 7.24 -9.94 5.80
N GLU A 193 5.95 -9.64 5.93
CA GLU A 193 5.31 -8.49 5.31
C GLU A 193 4.64 -7.60 6.36
N VAL A 194 4.91 -6.30 6.27
CA VAL A 194 4.31 -5.28 7.13
C VAL A 194 3.89 -4.09 6.28
N GLU A 195 2.57 -3.90 6.18
CA GLU A 195 1.97 -2.73 5.55
C GLU A 195 1.64 -1.68 6.61
N ILE A 196 2.08 -0.45 6.39
CA ILE A 196 1.87 0.69 7.29
C ILE A 196 1.11 1.77 6.51
N PRO A 197 -0.18 1.97 6.78
CA PRO A 197 -0.97 2.99 6.10
C PRO A 197 -0.63 4.37 6.67
N MET A 198 -0.19 5.30 5.82
CA MET A 198 0.41 6.58 6.23
C MET A 198 -0.58 7.75 6.12
N LEU A 199 -1.10 7.99 4.91
CA LEU A 199 -1.88 9.17 4.56
C LEU A 199 -3.18 8.79 3.87
N VAL A 200 -4.15 9.67 3.97
CA VAL A 200 -5.37 9.67 3.15
C VAL A 200 -5.38 10.98 2.36
N LEU A 201 -5.35 10.85 1.04
CA LEU A 201 -5.49 11.95 0.09
C LEU A 201 -6.95 11.98 -0.38
N PRO A 202 -7.74 12.98 0.03
CA PRO A 202 -9.08 13.14 -0.51
C PRO A 202 -8.99 13.55 -1.98
N ILE A 203 -9.87 13.00 -2.83
CA ILE A 203 -10.06 13.51 -4.18
C ILE A 203 -11.05 14.69 -4.09
N PRO A 204 -10.67 15.92 -4.48
CA PRO A 204 -11.58 17.06 -4.43
C PRO A 204 -12.89 16.75 -5.17
N GLN A 205 -14.01 17.21 -4.62
CA GLN A 205 -15.36 17.01 -5.16
C GLN A 205 -15.86 15.55 -5.17
N MET A 206 -15.07 14.59 -4.67
CA MET A 206 -15.41 13.17 -4.60
C MET A 206 -15.16 12.61 -3.20
N PRO A 207 -15.94 13.00 -2.18
CA PRO A 207 -15.65 12.68 -0.78
C PRO A 207 -15.67 11.18 -0.46
N VAL A 208 -16.29 10.37 -1.33
CA VAL A 208 -16.36 8.91 -1.22
C VAL A 208 -15.16 8.20 -1.86
N PHE A 209 -14.33 8.90 -2.63
CA PHE A 209 -13.10 8.35 -3.21
C PHE A 209 -11.87 8.96 -2.52
N THR A 210 -10.93 8.09 -2.15
CA THR A 210 -9.69 8.51 -1.51
C THR A 210 -8.51 7.70 -2.02
N PHE A 211 -7.34 8.32 -2.11
CA PHE A 211 -6.10 7.57 -2.22
C PHE A 211 -5.50 7.37 -0.84
N GLU A 212 -5.29 6.12 -0.46
CA GLU A 212 -4.45 5.79 0.68
C GLU A 212 -3.00 5.68 0.25
N VAL A 213 -2.13 6.41 0.94
CA VAL A 213 -0.69 6.28 0.78
C VAL A 213 -0.21 5.33 1.88
N LYS A 214 0.41 4.23 1.47
CA LYS A 214 0.95 3.23 2.37
C LYS A 214 2.43 3.01 2.08
N THR A 215 3.12 2.42 3.04
CA THR A 215 4.41 1.78 2.81
C THR A 215 4.31 0.30 3.13
N LEU A 216 4.94 -0.53 2.32
CA LEU A 216 5.02 -1.97 2.52
C LEU A 216 6.49 -2.36 2.68
N ILE A 217 6.80 -3.05 3.77
CA ILE A 217 8.13 -3.58 4.05
C ILE A 217 8.05 -5.09 3.89
N VAL A 218 8.97 -5.65 3.10
CA VAL A 218 9.08 -7.09 2.86
C VAL A 218 10.48 -7.55 3.24
N ILE A 219 10.58 -8.63 4.00
CA ILE A 219 11.87 -9.15 4.48
C ILE A 219 11.95 -10.64 4.18
N ASN A 220 13.04 -11.03 3.51
CA ASN A 220 13.47 -12.40 3.32
C ASN A 220 14.96 -12.50 3.66
N ALA A 221 15.29 -13.08 4.80
CA ALA A 221 16.64 -13.18 5.31
C ALA A 221 16.93 -14.57 5.86
N ASN A 222 18.13 -15.06 5.57
CA ASN A 222 18.79 -16.17 6.22
C ASN A 222 20.25 -15.74 6.45
N VAL A 223 20.53 -15.23 7.63
CA VAL A 223 21.85 -14.74 8.04
C VAL A 223 22.30 -15.55 9.28
N PRO A 224 23.27 -16.48 9.12
CA PRO A 224 23.80 -17.27 10.22
C PRO A 224 24.50 -16.38 11.25
N GLY A 225 24.76 -16.89 12.46
CA GLY A 225 25.26 -16.09 13.59
C GLY A 225 26.58 -15.37 13.35
N ASP A 226 27.44 -15.92 12.49
CA ASP A 226 28.72 -15.34 12.06
C ASP A 226 28.62 -14.57 10.72
N GLY A 227 27.43 -14.56 10.12
CA GLY A 227 27.16 -13.94 8.84
C GLY A 227 26.81 -12.47 8.95
N SER A 228 27.13 -11.72 7.90
CA SER A 228 26.78 -10.31 7.80
C SER A 228 26.47 -9.88 6.36
N SER A 229 25.71 -8.78 6.23
CA SER A 229 25.49 -8.09 4.97
C SER A 229 25.36 -6.58 5.19
N LEU A 230 25.99 -5.79 4.32
CA LEU A 230 25.92 -4.33 4.31
C LEU A 230 25.78 -3.86 2.86
N ILE A 231 24.67 -3.19 2.54
CA ILE A 231 24.34 -2.74 1.19
C ILE A 231 23.62 -1.38 1.27
N LYS A 232 24.06 -0.42 0.46
CA LYS A 232 23.42 0.89 0.34
C LYS A 232 23.22 1.28 -1.12
N ALA A 233 22.01 1.71 -1.45
CA ALA A 233 21.59 2.03 -2.80
C ALA A 233 20.78 3.32 -2.80
N ARG A 234 20.89 4.12 -3.87
CA ARG A 234 20.03 5.26 -4.12
C ARG A 234 19.30 5.07 -5.43
N PHE A 235 17.99 5.26 -5.40
CA PHE A 235 17.08 5.13 -6.53
C PHE A 235 16.47 6.50 -6.80
N LYS A 236 16.72 7.05 -7.98
CA LYS A 236 15.94 8.16 -8.51
C LYS A 236 15.07 7.65 -9.63
N TYR A 237 13.86 8.15 -9.71
CA TYR A 237 12.94 7.75 -10.76
C TYR A 237 11.98 8.88 -11.11
N ASP A 238 11.46 8.77 -12.32
CA ASP A 238 10.35 9.55 -12.84
C ASP A 238 9.46 8.65 -13.69
N VAL A 239 8.23 8.43 -13.23
CA VAL A 239 7.29 7.48 -13.83
C VAL A 239 5.92 8.12 -14.03
N ASP A 240 5.25 7.67 -15.09
CA ASP A 240 3.80 7.74 -15.21
C ASP A 240 3.27 6.37 -14.83
N GLY A 241 2.52 6.28 -13.74
CA GLY A 241 1.92 5.03 -13.26
C GLY A 241 0.44 4.97 -13.66
N GLY A 242 -0.09 3.77 -13.86
CA GLY A 242 -1.53 3.63 -14.02
C GLY A 242 -1.97 2.36 -14.73
N PHE A 243 -3.27 2.15 -14.72
CA PHE A 243 -3.92 1.08 -15.48
C PHE A 243 -5.28 1.53 -16.00
N LYS A 244 -5.70 0.86 -17.06
CA LYS A 244 -6.99 1.07 -17.70
C LYS A 244 -7.73 -0.25 -17.83
N TYR A 245 -8.99 -0.24 -17.46
CA TYR A 245 -9.96 -1.29 -17.72
C TYR A 245 -10.92 -0.83 -18.82
N VAL A 246 -10.99 -1.60 -19.90
CA VAL A 246 -11.82 -1.29 -21.07
C VAL A 246 -12.71 -2.48 -21.38
N ASN A 247 -14.02 -2.22 -21.53
CA ASN A 247 -15.00 -3.16 -22.09
C ASN A 247 -15.08 -4.51 -21.37
N GLY A 248 -15.11 -4.54 -20.04
CA GLY A 248 -15.54 -5.74 -19.33
C GLY A 248 -14.50 -6.86 -19.17
N THR A 249 -13.40 -6.85 -19.92
CA THR A 249 -12.65 -8.08 -20.23
C THR A 249 -11.15 -8.03 -19.97
N SER A 250 -10.52 -6.86 -19.96
CA SER A 250 -9.07 -6.77 -19.76
C SER A 250 -8.66 -5.51 -19.02
N VAL A 251 -7.61 -5.67 -18.20
CA VAL A 251 -6.87 -4.57 -17.60
C VAL A 251 -5.54 -4.45 -18.34
N ARG A 252 -5.17 -3.23 -18.72
CA ARG A 252 -3.90 -2.92 -19.38
C ARG A 252 -3.13 -1.91 -18.56
N SER A 253 -1.82 -2.13 -18.45
CA SER A 253 -0.91 -1.08 -17.95
C SER A 253 -0.91 0.08 -18.94
N ILE A 254 -0.97 1.29 -18.41
CA ILE A 254 -0.69 2.54 -19.14
C ILE A 254 0.55 3.22 -18.57
N ALA A 255 1.34 2.49 -17.79
CA ALA A 255 2.50 3.02 -17.11
C ALA A 255 3.69 3.17 -18.05
N GLN A 256 4.48 4.21 -17.84
CA GLN A 256 5.69 4.51 -18.57
C GLN A 256 6.79 4.93 -17.60
N LEU A 257 7.95 4.30 -17.73
CA LEU A 257 9.16 4.72 -17.04
C LEU A 257 9.85 5.80 -17.89
N ARG A 258 9.81 7.07 -17.44
CA ARG A 258 10.41 8.19 -18.18
C ARG A 258 11.90 8.31 -17.90
N GLY A 259 12.30 7.99 -16.67
CA GLY A 259 13.70 7.91 -16.29
C GLY A 259 13.90 7.20 -14.96
N ASP A 260 15.06 6.58 -14.82
CA ASP A 260 15.54 5.96 -13.59
C ASP A 260 17.05 6.06 -13.52
N GLU A 261 17.56 6.24 -12.31
CA GLU A 261 18.97 6.21 -11.98
C GLU A 261 19.12 5.41 -10.68
N VAL A 262 19.80 4.26 -10.74
CA VAL A 262 20.08 3.46 -9.56
C VAL A 262 21.59 3.42 -9.34
N THR A 263 22.02 3.96 -8.20
CA THR A 263 23.44 4.10 -7.87
C THR A 263 23.78 3.35 -6.60
N LYS A 264 24.93 2.69 -6.64
CA LYS A 264 25.58 2.07 -5.49
C LYS A 264 26.17 3.17 -4.60
N GLN A 265 25.90 3.14 -3.29
CA GLN A 265 26.31 4.20 -2.35
C GLN A 265 27.41 3.77 -1.38
N ASN A 266 27.74 2.48 -1.34
CA ASN A 266 28.86 1.92 -0.59
C ASN A 266 29.45 0.72 -1.33
N GLU A 267 30.58 0.18 -0.87
CA GLU A 267 31.02 -1.13 -1.34
C GLU A 267 30.22 -2.23 -0.63
N PRO A 268 29.37 -3.00 -1.35
CA PRO A 268 28.53 -4.01 -0.74
C PRO A 268 29.38 -5.15 -0.18
N ARG A 269 29.05 -5.62 1.01
CA ARG A 269 29.76 -6.73 1.66
C ARG A 269 28.75 -7.72 2.21
N THR A 270 28.92 -8.99 1.86
CA THR A 270 28.14 -10.10 2.38
C THR A 270 29.08 -11.27 2.56
N GLY A 271 29.09 -11.91 3.72
CA GLY A 271 29.99 -13.01 4.01
C GLY A 271 29.61 -13.75 5.28
N ALA A 272 29.99 -15.02 5.35
CA ALA A 272 29.88 -15.89 6.51
C ALA A 272 30.75 -17.15 6.30
N SER A 273 30.83 -18.04 7.28
CA SER A 273 31.31 -19.42 7.07
C SER A 273 30.33 -20.32 6.32
N SER A 274 29.04 -19.97 6.31
CA SER A 274 27.95 -20.70 5.65
C SER A 274 27.22 -19.82 4.63
N GLY A 275 26.17 -20.35 3.99
CA GLY A 275 25.40 -19.58 3.00
C GLY A 275 24.62 -18.42 3.63
N VAL A 276 24.66 -17.25 2.99
CA VAL A 276 23.86 -16.08 3.36
C VAL A 276 22.93 -15.73 2.20
N ALA A 277 21.67 -15.44 2.51
CA ALA A 277 20.74 -14.83 1.56
C ALA A 277 19.88 -13.81 2.28
N ILE A 278 19.96 -12.54 1.87
CA ILE A 278 19.17 -11.48 2.46
C ILE A 278 18.61 -10.57 1.37
N SER A 279 17.34 -10.24 1.48
CA SER A 279 16.62 -9.34 0.60
C SER A 279 15.59 -8.57 1.42
N TRP A 280 15.69 -7.25 1.36
CA TRP A 280 14.74 -6.34 1.99
C TRP A 280 14.12 -5.48 0.91
N GLY A 281 12.79 -5.44 0.91
CA GLY A 281 11.97 -4.68 0.00
C GLY A 281 11.23 -3.56 0.71
N LEU A 282 11.09 -2.43 0.03
CA LEU A 282 10.28 -1.30 0.43
C LEU A 282 9.40 -0.88 -0.76
N ALA A 283 8.08 -0.90 -0.61
CA ALA A 283 7.19 -0.20 -1.53
C ALA A 283 6.85 1.18 -0.94
N LEU A 284 7.23 2.24 -1.65
CA LEU A 284 7.02 3.62 -1.22
C LEU A 284 7.02 4.59 -2.43
N PRO A 285 5.92 5.34 -2.66
CA PRO A 285 4.59 5.14 -2.09
C PRO A 285 3.88 3.94 -2.73
N LYS A 286 3.06 3.23 -1.94
CA LYS A 286 1.95 2.42 -2.44
C LYS A 286 0.69 3.26 -2.37
N LEU A 287 0.14 3.63 -3.53
CA LEU A 287 -1.07 4.42 -3.67
C LEU A 287 -2.24 3.48 -3.94
N GLU A 288 -3.21 3.43 -3.04
CA GLU A 288 -4.39 2.59 -3.17
C GLU A 288 -5.63 3.48 -3.33
N LEU A 289 -6.30 3.41 -4.48
CA LEU A 289 -7.59 4.05 -4.68
C LEU A 289 -8.65 3.22 -3.96
N LYS A 290 -9.40 3.89 -3.10
CA LYS A 290 -10.57 3.34 -2.44
C LYS A 290 -11.83 4.10 -2.80
N PHE A 291 -12.92 3.37 -2.78
CA PHE A 291 -14.26 3.92 -2.64
C PHE A 291 -14.79 3.51 -1.28
N LEU A 292 -15.00 4.49 -0.39
CA LEU A 292 -15.18 4.26 1.05
C LEU A 292 -14.04 3.35 1.56
N ASP A 293 -14.36 2.24 2.22
CA ASP A 293 -13.37 1.25 2.68
C ASP A 293 -13.02 0.16 1.65
N THR A 294 -13.61 0.20 0.44
CA THR A 294 -13.40 -0.84 -0.58
C THR A 294 -12.26 -0.46 -1.52
N PRO A 295 -11.15 -1.25 -1.57
CA PRO A 295 -10.07 -1.02 -2.50
C PRO A 295 -10.50 -1.33 -3.93
N ILE A 296 -10.30 -0.38 -4.84
CA ILE A 296 -10.59 -0.53 -6.27
C ILE A 296 -9.33 -0.89 -7.05
N GLY A 297 -8.18 -0.37 -6.63
CA GLY A 297 -6.90 -0.68 -7.23
C GLY A 297 -5.77 0.05 -6.55
N TRP A 298 -4.56 -0.31 -6.90
CA TRP A 298 -3.36 0.27 -6.34
C TRP A 298 -2.24 0.32 -7.39
N VAL A 299 -1.32 1.25 -7.18
CA VAL A 299 -0.05 1.34 -7.89
C VAL A 299 1.05 1.56 -6.86
N GLN A 300 2.19 0.93 -7.07
CA GLN A 300 3.33 1.10 -6.17
C GLN A 300 4.64 1.14 -6.94
N THR A 301 5.54 1.93 -6.39
CA THR A 301 6.97 1.86 -6.70
C THR A 301 7.66 1.12 -5.56
N ALA A 302 8.44 0.10 -5.89
CA ALA A 302 9.14 -0.73 -4.93
C ALA A 302 10.64 -0.82 -5.24
N TYR A 303 11.41 -0.91 -4.16
CA TYR A 303 12.86 -0.98 -4.16
C TYR A 303 13.25 -2.22 -3.36
N LEU A 304 14.12 -3.04 -3.91
CA LEU A 304 14.72 -4.14 -3.17
C LEU A 304 16.23 -3.97 -3.15
N ILE A 305 16.83 -4.27 -2.02
CA ILE A 305 18.27 -4.43 -1.89
C ILE A 305 18.55 -5.75 -1.19
N GLY A 306 19.56 -6.46 -1.68
CA GLY A 306 19.86 -7.78 -1.17
C GLY A 306 21.24 -8.27 -1.53
N GLY A 307 21.74 -9.17 -0.71
CA GLY A 307 23.03 -9.78 -0.85
C GLY A 307 22.94 -11.27 -0.63
N ASP A 308 23.77 -12.01 -1.34
CA ASP A 308 23.94 -13.42 -1.11
C ASP A 308 25.41 -13.79 -1.14
N TYR A 309 25.73 -14.82 -0.37
CA TYR A 309 27.06 -15.37 -0.25
C TYR A 309 26.97 -16.89 -0.20
N THR A 310 27.77 -17.56 -1.01
CA THR A 310 27.93 -19.01 -0.99
C THR A 310 29.40 -19.33 -0.74
N PRO A 311 29.73 -20.06 0.36
CA PRO A 311 31.08 -20.51 0.64
C PRO A 311 31.44 -21.68 -0.30
N ALA A 312 31.79 -21.35 -1.53
CA ALA A 312 32.37 -22.26 -2.50
C ALA A 312 33.84 -21.90 -2.74
N PHE A 313 34.58 -22.70 -3.51
CA PHE A 313 35.90 -22.34 -4.02
C PHE A 313 35.84 -22.19 -5.54
N PRO A 314 35.94 -20.96 -6.10
CA PRO A 314 36.00 -19.66 -5.39
C PRO A 314 34.67 -19.25 -4.74
N ALA A 315 34.75 -18.44 -3.69
CA ALA A 315 33.56 -17.97 -2.97
C ALA A 315 32.72 -17.05 -3.86
N CYS A 316 31.42 -17.30 -3.89
CA CYS A 316 30.48 -16.50 -4.66
C CYS A 316 29.83 -15.47 -3.75
N GLN A 317 29.94 -14.20 -4.12
CA GLN A 317 29.30 -13.09 -3.44
C GLN A 317 28.56 -12.23 -4.46
N ARG A 318 27.30 -11.92 -4.17
CA ARG A 318 26.50 -11.01 -4.98
C ARG A 318 25.84 -9.95 -4.10
N ALA A 319 25.68 -8.77 -4.69
CA ALA A 319 24.83 -7.72 -4.16
C ALA A 319 24.04 -7.12 -5.31
N LYS A 320 22.73 -7.00 -5.10
CA LYS A 320 21.79 -6.53 -6.11
C LYS A 320 20.86 -5.48 -5.53
N ALA A 321 20.45 -4.57 -6.40
CA ALA A 321 19.33 -3.70 -6.20
C ALA A 321 18.28 -3.97 -7.27
N GLN A 322 17.00 -3.79 -6.94
CA GLN A 322 15.91 -3.95 -7.88
C GLN A 322 14.95 -2.80 -7.77
N PHE A 323 14.50 -2.29 -8.91
CA PHE A 323 13.50 -1.25 -9.03
C PHE A 323 12.27 -1.82 -9.74
N ILE A 324 11.13 -1.81 -9.06
CA ILE A 324 9.90 -2.46 -9.51
C ILE A 324 8.75 -1.46 -9.51
N GLY A 325 7.97 -1.45 -10.57
CA GLY A 325 6.63 -0.86 -10.59
C GLY A 325 5.61 -1.96 -10.67
N ALA A 326 4.60 -1.91 -9.82
CA ALA A 326 3.50 -2.86 -9.87
C ALA A 326 2.17 -2.12 -9.70
N ALA A 327 1.13 -2.65 -10.33
CA ALA A 327 -0.24 -2.22 -10.09
C ALA A 327 -1.11 -3.43 -9.81
N GLY A 328 -2.15 -3.23 -9.04
CA GLY A 328 -3.21 -4.21 -8.86
C GLY A 328 -4.57 -3.56 -8.95
N TYR A 329 -5.57 -4.39 -9.22
CA TYR A 329 -6.94 -3.97 -9.38
C TYR A 329 -7.85 -4.93 -8.62
N GLY A 330 -8.91 -4.40 -8.05
CA GLY A 330 -9.96 -5.08 -7.30
C GLY A 330 -11.33 -4.76 -7.91
N ILE A 331 -11.48 -4.92 -9.23
CA ILE A 331 -12.72 -4.57 -9.94
C ILE A 331 -13.92 -5.45 -9.56
N GLY A 332 -13.73 -6.48 -8.73
CA GLY A 332 -14.81 -7.16 -8.02
C GLY A 332 -15.69 -6.20 -7.20
N ALA A 333 -15.15 -5.04 -6.78
CA ALA A 333 -15.94 -3.96 -6.19
C ALA A 333 -17.09 -3.46 -7.10
N PHE A 334 -17.01 -3.67 -8.41
CA PHE A 334 -18.04 -3.32 -9.39
C PHE A 334 -18.85 -4.52 -9.90
N GLY A 335 -18.75 -5.68 -9.23
CA GLY A 335 -19.60 -6.85 -9.51
C GLY A 335 -19.05 -7.81 -10.57
N PHE A 336 -17.77 -7.72 -10.92
CA PHE A 336 -17.13 -8.64 -11.87
C PHE A 336 -16.59 -9.92 -11.22
N THR A 337 -16.67 -11.04 -11.96
CA THR A 337 -16.08 -12.34 -11.58
C THR A 337 -14.56 -12.30 -11.53
N LEU A 338 -13.94 -11.45 -12.35
CA LEU A 338 -12.51 -11.15 -12.30
C LEU A 338 -12.26 -10.22 -11.11
N ALA A 339 -12.30 -10.80 -9.91
CA ALA A 339 -12.42 -10.06 -8.66
C ALA A 339 -11.20 -9.18 -8.38
N SER A 340 -10.01 -9.67 -8.71
CA SER A 340 -8.75 -8.95 -8.51
C SER A 340 -7.61 -9.52 -9.36
N GLY A 341 -6.60 -8.69 -9.62
CA GLY A 341 -5.36 -9.11 -10.25
C GLY A 341 -4.22 -8.13 -9.97
N SER A 342 -3.02 -8.49 -10.41
CA SER A 342 -1.86 -7.59 -10.40
C SER A 342 -1.07 -7.73 -11.69
N THR A 343 -0.31 -6.69 -12.01
CA THR A 343 0.60 -6.65 -13.15
C THR A 343 1.88 -5.92 -12.77
N THR A 344 3.00 -6.45 -13.25
CA THR A 344 4.28 -5.76 -13.17
C THR A 344 4.34 -4.72 -14.28
N LEU A 345 4.49 -3.46 -13.90
CA LEU A 345 4.60 -2.32 -14.82
C LEU A 345 6.01 -2.21 -15.38
N TRP A 346 7.01 -2.37 -14.52
CA TRP A 346 8.42 -2.46 -14.88
C TRP A 346 9.18 -3.24 -13.80
N GLN A 347 10.31 -3.82 -14.17
CA GLN A 347 11.20 -4.51 -13.26
C GLN A 347 12.63 -4.42 -13.81
N LYS A 348 13.51 -3.72 -13.09
CA LYS A 348 14.92 -3.55 -13.44
C LYS A 348 15.80 -4.05 -12.31
N GLU A 349 16.78 -4.88 -12.64
CA GLU A 349 17.78 -5.39 -11.70
C GLU A 349 19.13 -4.71 -11.98
N TYR A 350 19.84 -4.33 -10.91
CA TYR A 350 21.16 -3.72 -10.96
C TYR A 350 22.10 -4.56 -10.09
N VAL A 351 23.16 -5.07 -10.71
CA VAL A 351 24.18 -5.85 -10.02
C VAL A 351 25.27 -4.91 -9.52
N PHE A 352 25.40 -4.79 -8.20
CA PHE A 352 26.41 -3.94 -7.57
C PHE A 352 27.69 -4.67 -7.23
N LEU A 353 27.60 -5.98 -7.03
CA LEU A 353 28.73 -6.85 -6.83
C LEU A 353 28.40 -8.23 -7.41
N LYS A 354 29.37 -8.81 -8.10
CA LYS A 354 29.38 -10.22 -8.49
C LYS A 354 30.82 -10.69 -8.48
N THR A 355 31.20 -11.48 -7.49
CA THR A 355 32.53 -12.12 -7.43
C THR A 355 32.42 -13.56 -7.92
N ALA A 356 33.46 -14.04 -8.61
CA ALA A 356 33.52 -15.39 -9.16
C ALA A 356 32.37 -15.74 -10.14
N GLN A 357 32.36 -16.99 -10.62
CA GLN A 357 31.22 -17.55 -11.35
C GLN A 357 30.09 -17.91 -10.37
N CYS A 358 29.36 -16.89 -9.94
CA CYS A 358 28.10 -17.09 -9.25
C CYS A 358 27.04 -17.62 -10.24
N PRO A 359 26.40 -18.79 -9.96
CA PRO A 359 25.33 -19.34 -10.78
C PRO A 359 24.08 -18.47 -10.81
#